data_AF-A0AAV4MVF3-F1
#
_entry.id   AF-A0AAV4MVF3-F1
#
_cell.length_a   1.000
_cell.length_b   1.000
_cell.length_c   1.000
_cell.angle_alpha   90.00
_cell.angle_beta   90.00
_cell.angle_gamma   90.00
#
_symmetry.space_group_name_H-M   'P 1'
#
loop_
_entity.id
_entity.type
_entity.pdbx_description
1 polymer ?
#
loop_
_entity_poly.entity_id
_entity_poly.type
_entity_poly.pdbx_seq_one_letter_code
_entity_poly.pdbx_strand_id
1 'polypeptide(L)'
;MHSPSPISLEVYALQYNQPAGPLWMKKTSAGTAWKYGTYFFAKSINMSVILRPSRISLGIGDIAVDDLSFNVGRCPIMKGEPCDFEAADICGFKLESPDGVSWKRVQGRSLKGNQTGPRVDKSYGTTEGHFMIVRPTTGARIAGDNKAYIIMPNVPSTGIYRSCVRFWYQMNGQNVIALNMFMRPSGGELPQFSLWSHGSKHGDSTWRVGQRTIDAPYTHEILFEAMLERGDKGFIAIDDIVVKQGACPNPGSCDFEEDLCTWQNPETGVEVEWIRNSGPTPTNDTGPDVDHTLGTETGSYIYLQAENPVKKHKMTGILNQNFSAFLRNDVFHSGHT
;
A
#
# COMPACT_ATOMS: atom_id res chain seq x y z
N MET A 1 15.21 -8.43 8.58
CA MET A 1 15.10 -9.87 8.26
C MET A 1 15.53 -10.06 6.83
N HIS A 2 16.63 -10.77 6.58
CA HIS A 2 17.15 -11.00 5.23
C HIS A 2 17.44 -12.48 5.02
N SER A 3 16.91 -13.09 3.96
CA SER A 3 17.14 -14.50 3.66
C SER A 3 16.74 -14.86 2.22
N PRO A 4 17.55 -15.62 1.47
CA PRO A 4 17.13 -16.26 0.21
C PRO A 4 16.11 -17.39 0.40
N SER A 5 15.81 -17.81 1.63
CA SER A 5 14.71 -18.73 1.96
C SER A 5 13.66 -18.04 2.82
N PRO A 6 12.37 -18.40 2.73
CA PRO A 6 11.35 -17.73 3.54
C PRO A 6 11.63 -17.84 5.04
N ILE A 7 11.62 -16.70 5.71
CA ILE A 7 11.68 -16.57 7.17
C ILE A 7 10.50 -15.75 7.65
N SER A 8 10.06 -15.97 8.90
CA SER A 8 9.03 -15.14 9.52
C SER A 8 9.38 -14.78 10.94
N LEU A 9 8.92 -13.62 11.38
CA LEU A 9 8.83 -13.24 12.77
C LEU A 9 7.37 -13.08 13.14
N GLU A 10 6.93 -13.81 14.15
CA GLU A 10 5.56 -13.80 14.65
C GLU A 10 5.53 -13.28 16.09
N VAL A 11 4.50 -12.48 16.40
CA VAL A 11 4.27 -11.97 17.75
C VAL A 11 3.01 -12.62 18.31
N TYR A 12 3.14 -13.17 19.51
CA TYR A 12 2.03 -13.76 20.26
C TYR A 12 1.90 -13.10 21.63
N ALA A 13 0.68 -13.09 22.17
CA ALA A 13 0.44 -12.82 23.59
C ALA A 13 0.25 -14.13 24.34
N LEU A 14 0.93 -14.32 25.46
CA LEU A 14 0.72 -15.44 26.36
C LEU A 14 -0.21 -15.01 27.49
N GLN A 15 -1.41 -15.58 27.53
CA GLN A 15 -2.40 -15.35 28.58
C GLN A 15 -2.70 -16.68 29.27
N TYR A 16 -2.52 -16.74 30.59
CA TYR A 16 -2.74 -17.98 31.36
C TYR A 16 -1.98 -19.20 30.77
N ASN A 17 -0.73 -19.01 30.34
CA ASN A 17 0.09 -20.02 29.66
C ASN A 17 -0.44 -20.52 28.30
N GLN A 18 -1.46 -19.88 27.71
CA GLN A 18 -1.96 -20.19 26.39
C GLN A 18 -1.56 -19.08 25.39
N PRO A 19 -0.91 -19.43 24.26
CA PRO A 19 -0.56 -18.45 23.25
C PRO A 19 -1.79 -18.02 22.45
N ALA A 20 -2.05 -16.71 22.43
CA ALA A 20 -3.04 -16.05 21.58
C ALA A 20 -2.31 -15.35 20.43
N GLY A 21 -2.61 -15.74 19.19
CA GLY A 21 -2.00 -15.16 17.98
C GLY A 21 -1.91 -16.14 16.81
N PRO A 22 -1.10 -15.83 15.79
CA PRO A 22 -0.19 -14.67 15.71
C PRO A 22 -0.97 -13.35 15.62
N LEU A 23 -0.54 -12.36 16.41
CA LEU A 23 -1.14 -11.02 16.48
C LEU A 23 -0.53 -10.07 15.47
N TRP A 24 0.77 -10.23 15.26
CA TRP A 24 1.55 -9.58 14.23
C TRP A 24 2.45 -10.64 13.60
N MET A 25 2.68 -10.51 12.31
CA MET A 25 3.59 -11.37 11.60
C MET A 25 4.28 -10.55 10.55
N LYS A 26 5.57 -10.81 10.32
CA LYS A 26 6.25 -10.30 9.13
C LYS A 26 7.02 -11.44 8.50
N LYS A 27 6.79 -11.64 7.20
CA LYS A 27 7.50 -12.65 6.41
C LYS A 27 8.43 -11.92 5.47
N THR A 28 9.68 -12.34 5.33
CA THR A 28 10.57 -11.74 4.35
C THR A 28 11.35 -12.79 3.58
N SER A 29 11.65 -12.44 2.33
CA SER A 29 12.60 -13.14 1.48
C SER A 29 13.55 -12.17 0.74
N ALA A 30 13.51 -10.86 1.02
CA ALA A 30 14.36 -9.90 0.32
C ALA A 30 14.64 -8.63 1.17
N GLY A 31 15.89 -8.15 1.10
CA GLY A 31 16.32 -6.88 1.67
C GLY A 31 16.99 -6.95 3.06
N THR A 32 17.96 -6.08 3.29
CA THR A 32 18.72 -5.95 4.55
C THR A 32 18.24 -4.78 5.43
N ALA A 33 17.31 -3.97 4.92
CA ALA A 33 16.80 -2.80 5.62
C ALA A 33 16.03 -3.20 6.90
N TRP A 34 16.18 -2.35 7.93
CA TRP A 34 15.32 -2.39 9.10
C TRP A 34 13.88 -2.10 8.71
N LYS A 35 12.94 -2.75 9.40
CA LYS A 35 11.51 -2.58 9.18
C LYS A 35 10.84 -2.37 10.51
N TYR A 36 10.05 -1.31 10.61
CA TYR A 36 9.29 -1.04 11.81
C TYR A 36 8.04 -1.93 11.88
N GLY A 37 7.62 -2.26 13.10
CA GLY A 37 6.43 -3.06 13.35
C GLY A 37 5.75 -2.60 14.62
N THR A 38 4.43 -2.48 14.59
CA THR A 38 3.62 -2.19 15.78
C THR A 38 2.42 -3.08 15.86
N TYR A 39 1.93 -3.24 17.08
CA TYR A 39 0.67 -3.90 17.34
C TYR A 39 0.00 -3.25 18.55
N PHE A 40 -1.25 -2.85 18.38
CA PHE A 40 -2.06 -2.27 19.44
C PHE A 40 -2.91 -3.34 20.13
N PHE A 41 -2.71 -3.50 21.44
CA PHE A 41 -3.55 -4.33 22.28
C PHE A 41 -4.82 -3.58 22.69
N ALA A 42 -5.97 -4.00 22.17
CA ALA A 42 -7.26 -3.34 22.44
C ALA A 42 -7.74 -3.42 23.90
N LYS A 43 -7.21 -4.37 24.69
CA LYS A 43 -7.52 -4.53 26.11
C LYS A 43 -6.23 -4.60 26.91
N SER A 44 -6.21 -3.88 28.03
CA SER A 44 -5.18 -4.06 29.04
C SER A 44 -5.43 -5.40 29.74
N ILE A 45 -4.49 -6.32 29.57
CA ILE A 45 -4.56 -7.68 30.11
C ILE A 45 -3.17 -8.06 30.60
N ASN A 46 -3.12 -8.83 31.69
CA ASN A 46 -1.87 -9.44 32.12
C ASN A 46 -1.45 -10.48 31.08
N MET A 47 -0.32 -10.23 30.43
CA MET A 47 0.22 -11.11 29.40
C MET A 47 1.73 -10.98 29.34
N SER A 48 2.37 -11.97 28.73
CA SER A 48 3.74 -11.86 28.24
C SER A 48 3.72 -11.78 26.72
N VAL A 49 4.62 -11.01 26.12
CA VAL A 49 4.79 -10.97 24.66
C VAL A 49 5.86 -11.95 24.25
N ILE A 50 5.57 -12.77 23.24
CA ILE A 50 6.48 -13.77 22.68
C ILE A 50 6.82 -13.36 21.25
N LEU A 51 8.11 -13.21 20.97
CA LEU A 51 8.66 -13.11 19.62
C LEU A 51 9.08 -14.52 19.18
N ARG A 52 8.39 -15.07 18.17
CA ARG A 52 8.66 -16.39 17.61
C ARG A 52 9.23 -16.25 16.20
N PRO A 53 10.55 -16.41 16.02
CA PRO A 53 11.14 -16.56 14.70
C PRO A 53 10.82 -17.95 14.13
N SER A 54 10.55 -18.03 12.83
CA SER A 54 10.44 -19.28 12.09
C SER A 54 11.31 -19.24 10.83
N ARG A 55 11.86 -20.40 10.47
CA ARG A 55 12.71 -20.59 9.30
C ARG A 55 12.44 -21.95 8.67
N ILE A 56 12.51 -22.02 7.34
CA ILE A 56 12.25 -23.25 6.58
C ILE A 56 13.56 -23.94 6.17
N SER A 57 14.66 -23.19 6.01
CA SER A 57 15.97 -23.71 5.61
C SER A 57 17.01 -23.60 6.73
N LEU A 58 18.00 -24.51 6.73
CA LEU A 58 19.11 -24.51 7.68
C LEU A 58 20.27 -23.67 7.14
N GLY A 59 20.88 -22.84 8.00
CA GLY A 59 22.15 -22.15 7.71
C GLY A 59 22.05 -20.85 6.91
N ILE A 60 20.85 -20.40 6.54
CA ILE A 60 20.66 -19.16 5.79
C ILE A 60 19.42 -18.42 6.29
N GLY A 61 19.57 -17.12 6.58
CA GLY A 61 18.47 -16.21 6.87
C GLY A 61 18.42 -15.70 8.31
N ASP A 62 18.86 -14.46 8.52
CA ASP A 62 18.94 -13.85 9.84
C ASP A 62 17.68 -13.02 10.16
N ILE A 63 17.18 -13.22 11.39
CA ILE A 63 16.16 -12.38 12.01
C ILE A 63 16.84 -11.59 13.12
N ALA A 64 16.96 -10.29 12.92
CA ALA A 64 17.41 -9.34 13.93
C ALA A 64 16.23 -8.48 14.39
N VAL A 65 16.20 -8.19 15.69
CA VAL A 65 15.23 -7.31 16.35
C VAL A 65 16.03 -6.32 17.18
N ASP A 66 15.65 -5.06 17.10
CA ASP A 66 16.24 -3.97 17.88
C ASP A 66 15.13 -3.02 18.34
N ASP A 67 15.40 -2.23 19.39
CA ASP A 67 14.53 -1.19 19.94
C ASP A 67 13.07 -1.61 20.22
N LEU A 68 12.86 -2.45 21.25
CA LEU A 68 11.53 -2.79 21.72
C LEU A 68 10.99 -1.76 22.72
N SER A 69 9.79 -1.25 22.47
CA SER A 69 9.10 -0.31 23.37
C SER A 69 7.66 -0.72 23.66
N PHE A 70 7.19 -0.38 24.85
CA PHE A 70 5.81 -0.58 25.30
C PHE A 70 5.24 0.76 25.74
N ASN A 71 4.22 1.23 25.02
CA ASN A 71 3.58 2.52 25.28
C ASN A 71 2.12 2.30 25.70
N VAL A 72 1.65 3.11 26.65
CA VAL A 72 0.22 3.15 27.02
C VAL A 72 -0.51 4.00 25.99
N GLY A 73 -1.62 3.48 25.46
CA GLY A 73 -2.41 4.14 24.43
C GLY A 73 -2.22 3.52 23.04
N ARG A 74 -2.67 4.23 22.01
CA ARG A 74 -2.48 3.77 20.62
C ARG A 74 -1.04 3.99 20.18
N CYS A 75 -0.52 3.06 19.36
CA CYS A 75 0.79 3.22 18.74
C CYS A 75 0.80 4.49 17.87
N PRO A 76 1.87 5.31 17.92
CA PRO A 76 1.98 6.47 17.06
C PRO A 76 2.07 6.05 15.60
N ILE A 77 1.52 6.87 14.70
CA ILE A 77 1.78 6.75 13.27
C ILE A 77 3.24 7.14 13.04
N MET A 78 4.06 6.19 12.60
CA MET A 78 5.43 6.50 12.18
C MET A 78 5.42 7.07 10.77
N LYS A 79 5.87 8.32 10.63
CA LYS A 79 6.06 8.92 9.29
C LYS A 79 7.12 8.14 8.54
N GLY A 80 6.83 7.79 7.28
CA GLY A 80 7.75 7.06 6.40
C GLY A 80 7.62 5.54 6.40
N GLU A 81 6.97 4.94 7.40
CA GLU A 81 6.74 3.49 7.45
C GLU A 81 5.32 3.16 6.96
N PRO A 82 5.16 2.25 5.98
CA PRO A 82 3.85 1.87 5.48
C PRO A 82 3.10 1.00 6.49
N CYS A 83 1.78 1.17 6.54
CA CYS A 83 0.89 0.13 7.01
C CYS A 83 0.68 -0.89 5.89
N ASP A 84 1.38 -2.02 6.00
CA ASP A 84 1.37 -3.18 5.10
C ASP A 84 0.24 -4.19 5.44
N PHE A 85 -0.62 -3.87 6.42
CA PHE A 85 -1.71 -4.72 6.91
C PHE A 85 -1.31 -6.13 7.40
N GLU A 86 -0.04 -6.37 7.63
CA GLU A 86 0.45 -7.66 8.11
C GLU A 86 0.09 -7.88 9.58
N ALA A 87 -0.07 -6.80 10.34
CA ALA A 87 -0.60 -6.80 11.69
C ALA A 87 -2.12 -7.07 11.72
N ALA A 88 -2.60 -7.89 12.66
CA ALA A 88 -4.01 -8.24 12.77
C ALA A 88 -4.90 -7.06 13.22
N ASP A 89 -4.31 -6.05 13.86
CA ASP A 89 -4.97 -4.81 14.29
C ASP A 89 -5.06 -3.76 13.17
N ILE A 90 -4.67 -4.12 11.93
CA ILE A 90 -4.66 -3.24 10.75
C ILE A 90 -3.98 -1.89 11.02
N CYS A 91 -2.88 -1.90 11.79
CA CYS A 91 -2.13 -0.70 12.20
C CYS A 91 -2.99 0.31 12.98
N GLY A 92 -4.05 -0.15 13.65
CA GLY A 92 -4.98 0.68 14.41
C GLY A 92 -6.01 1.45 13.56
N PHE A 93 -6.11 1.15 12.26
CA PHE A 93 -7.14 1.72 11.39
C PHE A 93 -8.54 1.33 11.89
N LYS A 94 -9.51 2.22 11.67
CA LYS A 94 -10.93 1.97 12.00
C LYS A 94 -11.70 1.68 10.72
N LEU A 95 -12.70 0.81 10.81
CA LEU A 95 -13.58 0.48 9.69
C LEU A 95 -14.99 1.01 9.98
N GLU A 96 -15.59 1.71 9.02
CA GLU A 96 -16.98 2.15 9.07
C GLU A 96 -17.71 1.62 7.83
N SER A 97 -18.96 1.18 7.98
CA SER A 97 -19.68 0.42 6.94
C SER A 97 -21.18 0.73 6.96
N PRO A 98 -21.58 1.97 6.62
CA PRO A 98 -22.97 2.42 6.75
C PRO A 98 -23.96 1.67 5.85
N ASP A 99 -23.50 1.10 4.73
CA ASP A 99 -24.37 0.50 3.70
C ASP A 99 -24.23 -1.04 3.57
N GLY A 100 -23.61 -1.68 4.55
CA GLY A 100 -23.46 -3.15 4.59
C GLY A 100 -22.33 -3.73 3.73
N VAL A 101 -21.63 -2.88 2.95
CA VAL A 101 -20.31 -3.21 2.38
C VAL A 101 -19.23 -2.84 3.38
N SER A 102 -18.20 -3.67 3.52
CA SER A 102 -17.16 -3.47 4.52
C SER A 102 -15.80 -3.93 4.03
N TRP A 103 -14.77 -3.15 4.35
CA TRP A 103 -13.38 -3.52 4.17
C TRP A 103 -13.05 -4.76 5.00
N LYS A 104 -12.28 -5.68 4.42
CA LYS A 104 -11.85 -6.92 5.07
C LYS A 104 -10.36 -7.12 4.84
N ARG A 105 -9.64 -7.44 5.92
CA ARG A 105 -8.25 -7.90 5.84
C ARG A 105 -8.25 -9.31 5.27
N VAL A 106 -7.52 -9.54 4.19
CA VAL A 106 -7.47 -10.83 3.49
C VAL A 106 -6.03 -11.19 3.16
N GLN A 107 -5.68 -12.46 3.31
CA GLN A 107 -4.42 -13.01 2.85
C GLN A 107 -4.56 -13.51 1.41
N GLY A 108 -3.60 -13.23 0.53
CA GLY A 108 -3.69 -13.58 -0.90
C GLY A 108 -4.07 -15.03 -1.18
N ARG A 109 -3.42 -16.00 -0.51
CA ARG A 109 -3.66 -17.45 -0.62
C ARG A 109 -5.04 -17.92 -0.15
N SER A 110 -5.73 -17.12 0.67
CA SER A 110 -7.04 -17.47 1.20
C SER A 110 -8.15 -17.29 0.15
N LEU A 111 -7.87 -16.54 -0.92
CA LEU A 111 -8.80 -16.35 -2.03
C LEU A 111 -8.94 -17.63 -2.84
N LYS A 112 -10.16 -18.19 -2.88
CA LYS A 112 -10.49 -19.35 -3.71
C LYS A 112 -10.80 -18.95 -5.16
N GLY A 113 -10.86 -19.91 -6.08
CA GLY A 113 -10.87 -19.66 -7.53
C GLY A 113 -11.97 -18.72 -8.02
N ASN A 114 -13.15 -18.76 -7.43
CA ASN A 114 -14.31 -17.93 -7.75
C ASN A 114 -14.34 -16.57 -7.05
N GLN A 115 -13.44 -16.30 -6.10
CA GLN A 115 -13.36 -15.01 -5.41
C GLN A 115 -12.49 -14.03 -6.22
N THR A 116 -13.02 -12.84 -6.46
CA THR A 116 -12.31 -11.72 -7.10
C THR A 116 -11.33 -11.07 -6.12
N GLY A 117 -10.19 -10.57 -6.60
CA GLY A 117 -9.22 -9.85 -5.79
C GLY A 117 -7.76 -10.10 -6.19
N PRO A 118 -6.81 -9.34 -5.63
CA PRO A 118 -5.38 -9.58 -5.79
C PRO A 118 -5.02 -10.98 -5.26
N ARG A 119 -4.36 -11.81 -6.06
CA ARG A 119 -3.82 -13.10 -5.57
C ARG A 119 -2.59 -12.90 -4.69
N VAL A 120 -1.94 -11.76 -4.85
CA VAL A 120 -0.63 -11.44 -4.33
C VAL A 120 -0.72 -10.06 -3.68
N ASP A 121 -0.23 -9.93 -2.45
CA ASP A 121 -0.15 -8.66 -1.74
C ASP A 121 0.93 -7.75 -2.36
N LYS A 122 0.89 -6.45 -2.05
CA LYS A 122 1.87 -5.53 -2.63
C LYS A 122 3.18 -5.51 -1.85
N SER A 123 3.13 -5.64 -0.53
CA SER A 123 4.27 -5.48 0.38
C SER A 123 5.37 -6.53 0.14
N TYR A 124 4.98 -7.79 -0.06
CA TYR A 124 5.90 -8.90 -0.33
C TYR A 124 5.89 -9.34 -1.78
N GLY A 125 4.85 -9.03 -2.54
CA GLY A 125 4.66 -9.64 -3.86
C GLY A 125 4.46 -11.15 -3.76
N THR A 126 3.84 -11.65 -2.68
CA THR A 126 3.55 -13.09 -2.51
C THR A 126 2.09 -13.37 -2.19
N THR A 127 1.69 -14.65 -2.18
CA THR A 127 0.34 -15.03 -1.73
C THR A 127 0.22 -15.06 -0.20
N GLU A 128 1.32 -14.85 0.53
CA GLU A 128 1.36 -14.96 1.99
C GLU A 128 1.10 -13.63 2.71
N GLY A 129 1.20 -12.49 2.02
CA GLY A 129 0.88 -11.20 2.62
C GLY A 129 -0.61 -10.88 2.62
N HIS A 130 -0.92 -9.76 3.25
CA HIS A 130 -2.25 -9.31 3.58
C HIS A 130 -2.51 -7.93 2.98
N PHE A 131 -3.76 -7.69 2.63
CA PHE A 131 -4.22 -6.39 2.17
C PHE A 131 -5.66 -6.17 2.62
N MET A 132 -6.14 -4.94 2.51
CA MET A 132 -7.54 -4.62 2.74
C MET A 132 -8.31 -4.68 1.43
N ILE A 133 -9.44 -5.39 1.43
CA ILE A 133 -10.30 -5.55 0.26
C ILE A 133 -11.76 -5.35 0.61
N VAL A 134 -12.49 -4.68 -0.26
CA VAL A 134 -13.95 -4.55 -0.22
C VAL A 134 -14.54 -5.03 -1.53
N ARG A 135 -15.70 -5.69 -1.46
CA ARG A 135 -16.39 -6.25 -2.61
C ARG A 135 -17.84 -5.78 -2.65
N PRO A 136 -18.41 -5.62 -3.86
CA PRO A 136 -19.85 -5.47 -4.04
C PRO A 136 -20.62 -6.62 -3.38
N THR A 137 -21.86 -6.34 -2.98
CA THR A 137 -22.81 -7.37 -2.52
C THR A 137 -24.18 -7.16 -3.15
N THR A 138 -24.89 -8.26 -3.42
CA THR A 138 -26.27 -8.22 -3.93
C THR A 138 -27.25 -7.70 -2.88
N GLY A 139 -26.91 -7.87 -1.60
CA GLY A 139 -27.69 -7.37 -0.46
C GLY A 139 -27.42 -5.91 -0.08
N ALA A 140 -26.72 -5.15 -0.93
CA ALA A 140 -26.30 -3.79 -0.59
C ALA A 140 -27.50 -2.84 -0.47
N ARG A 141 -27.45 -1.93 0.51
CA ARG A 141 -28.60 -1.13 0.95
C ARG A 141 -29.11 -0.19 -0.15
N ILE A 142 -28.21 0.48 -0.86
CA ILE A 142 -28.53 1.56 -1.79
C ILE A 142 -28.01 1.20 -3.18
N ALA A 143 -28.82 1.34 -4.24
CA ALA A 143 -28.29 1.21 -5.60
C ALA A 143 -27.42 2.44 -5.92
N GLY A 144 -26.19 2.23 -6.40
CA GLY A 144 -25.27 3.27 -6.84
C GLY A 144 -24.51 4.04 -5.77
N ASP A 145 -24.71 3.79 -4.46
CA ASP A 145 -24.11 4.63 -3.42
C ASP A 145 -23.62 3.84 -2.18
N ASN A 146 -23.27 2.55 -2.32
CA ASN A 146 -22.81 1.79 -1.17
C ASN A 146 -21.38 2.17 -0.80
N LYS A 147 -21.19 2.65 0.44
CA LYS A 147 -19.90 3.15 0.92
C LYS A 147 -19.32 2.29 2.03
N ALA A 148 -18.00 2.11 1.98
CA ALA A 148 -17.19 1.57 3.07
C ALA A 148 -15.97 2.46 3.30
N TYR A 149 -15.69 2.76 4.56
CA TYR A 149 -14.56 3.59 4.96
C TYR A 149 -13.52 2.79 5.72
N ILE A 150 -12.25 3.02 5.40
CA ILE A 150 -11.11 2.63 6.23
C ILE A 150 -10.37 3.91 6.62
N ILE A 151 -10.19 4.09 7.91
CA ILE A 151 -9.87 5.37 8.55
C ILE A 151 -8.56 5.23 9.27
N MET A 152 -7.59 6.07 8.89
CA MET A 152 -6.33 6.24 9.59
C MET A 152 -6.52 7.32 10.67
N PRO A 153 -6.54 6.95 11.96
CA PRO A 153 -6.81 7.90 13.04
C PRO A 153 -5.55 8.59 13.53
N ASN A 154 -5.70 9.79 14.08
CA ASN A 154 -4.63 10.51 14.79
C ASN A 154 -3.40 10.86 13.92
N VAL A 155 -3.61 11.17 12.64
CA VAL A 155 -2.53 11.64 11.76
C VAL A 155 -2.07 13.01 12.30
N PRO A 156 -0.79 13.18 12.65
CA PRO A 156 -0.31 14.41 13.27
C PRO A 156 -0.34 15.59 12.29
N SER A 157 -0.21 16.80 12.82
CA SER A 157 -0.04 18.01 12.02
C SER A 157 1.04 17.81 10.94
N THR A 158 0.74 18.29 9.73
CA THR A 158 1.65 18.18 8.59
C THR A 158 2.82 19.15 8.72
N GLY A 159 2.69 20.18 9.57
CA GLY A 159 3.67 21.25 9.74
C GLY A 159 3.92 22.01 8.43
N ILE A 160 4.99 22.82 8.41
CA ILE A 160 5.32 23.67 7.25
C ILE A 160 5.74 22.89 6.00
N TYR A 161 6.15 21.63 6.17
CA TYR A 161 6.63 20.78 5.07
C TYR A 161 5.52 20.00 4.37
N ARG A 162 4.27 20.12 4.83
CA ARG A 162 3.14 19.28 4.38
C ARG A 162 3.45 17.79 4.57
N SER A 163 2.55 16.92 4.13
CA SER A 163 2.81 15.48 4.13
C SER A 163 2.29 14.84 2.86
N CYS A 164 2.96 13.77 2.43
CA CYS A 164 2.59 13.00 1.26
C CYS A 164 1.92 11.71 1.74
N VAL A 165 0.63 11.57 1.44
CA VAL A 165 -0.05 10.29 1.60
C VAL A 165 0.15 9.51 0.31
N ARG A 166 0.72 8.32 0.42
CA ARG A 166 0.92 7.40 -0.70
C ARG A 166 0.42 6.02 -0.31
N PHE A 167 -0.20 5.33 -1.24
CA PHE A 167 -0.81 4.02 -1.02
C PHE A 167 -0.87 3.24 -2.33
N TRP A 168 -0.91 1.92 -2.23
CA TRP A 168 -1.16 1.05 -3.36
C TRP A 168 -2.63 0.66 -3.42
N TYR A 169 -3.18 0.56 -4.62
CA TYR A 169 -4.55 0.14 -4.84
C TYR A 169 -4.69 -0.72 -6.09
N GLN A 170 -5.67 -1.62 -6.07
CA GLN A 170 -6.10 -2.41 -7.22
C GLN A 170 -7.62 -2.40 -7.28
N MET A 171 -8.18 -2.15 -8.47
CA MET A 171 -9.63 -2.02 -8.65
C MET A 171 -10.05 -2.68 -9.96
N ASN A 172 -11.02 -3.60 -9.89
CA ASN A 172 -11.54 -4.26 -11.08
C ASN A 172 -13.00 -4.66 -10.87
N GLY A 173 -13.81 -4.62 -11.93
CA GLY A 173 -15.18 -5.11 -11.95
C GLY A 173 -16.19 -4.08 -12.43
N GLN A 174 -17.39 -4.57 -12.75
CA GLN A 174 -18.48 -3.77 -13.27
C GLN A 174 -19.26 -3.04 -12.16
N ASN A 175 -19.25 -3.57 -10.94
CA ASN A 175 -19.95 -2.97 -9.79
C ASN A 175 -19.02 -2.10 -8.93
N VAL A 176 -17.87 -1.69 -9.46
CA VAL A 176 -16.93 -0.77 -8.79
C VAL A 176 -17.14 0.63 -9.36
N ILE A 177 -17.40 1.61 -8.49
CA ILE A 177 -17.65 2.99 -8.90
C ILE A 177 -16.36 3.80 -8.77
N ALA A 178 -15.85 3.96 -7.54
CA ALA A 178 -14.67 4.77 -7.28
C ALA A 178 -13.96 4.39 -5.97
N LEU A 179 -12.69 4.75 -5.89
CA LEU A 179 -11.95 4.88 -4.63
C LEU A 179 -11.64 6.36 -4.42
N ASN A 180 -12.00 6.89 -3.26
CA ASN A 180 -11.80 8.29 -2.89
C ASN A 180 -10.93 8.39 -1.64
N MET A 181 -10.17 9.47 -1.53
CA MET A 181 -9.42 9.81 -0.32
C MET A 181 -9.90 11.15 0.23
N PHE A 182 -10.17 11.18 1.53
CA PHE A 182 -10.62 12.37 2.26
C PHE A 182 -9.72 12.64 3.45
N MET A 183 -9.80 13.88 3.94
CA MET A 183 -9.22 14.32 5.20
C MET A 183 -10.29 15.06 5.99
N ARG A 184 -10.37 14.81 7.30
CA ARG A 184 -11.27 15.51 8.21
C ARG A 184 -10.62 15.75 9.56
N PRO A 185 -11.06 16.76 10.34
CA PRO A 185 -10.74 16.83 11.76
C PRO A 185 -11.14 15.53 12.46
N SER A 186 -10.44 15.17 13.53
CA SER A 186 -10.70 13.89 14.23
C SER A 186 -12.15 13.80 14.72
N GLY A 187 -12.92 12.85 14.16
CA GLY A 187 -14.35 12.69 14.46
C GLY A 187 -15.29 13.76 13.86
N GLY A 188 -14.78 14.62 12.98
CA GLY A 188 -15.58 15.62 12.27
C GLY A 188 -16.39 15.05 11.09
N GLU A 189 -17.11 15.92 10.39
CA GLU A 189 -17.82 15.56 9.16
C GLU A 189 -16.86 15.39 7.98
N LEU A 190 -17.26 14.56 7.01
CA LEU A 190 -16.53 14.43 5.76
C LEU A 190 -16.72 15.70 4.91
N PRO A 191 -15.66 16.21 4.27
CA PRO A 191 -15.78 17.36 3.39
C PRO A 191 -16.53 16.97 2.10
N GLN A 192 -17.11 17.96 1.43
CA GLN A 192 -17.87 17.77 0.19
C GLN A 192 -17.04 17.18 -0.95
N PHE A 193 -15.75 17.52 -1.03
CA PHE A 193 -14.86 17.11 -2.12
C PHE A 193 -13.74 16.21 -1.60
N SER A 194 -13.45 15.16 -2.37
CA SER A 194 -12.32 14.29 -2.10
C SER A 194 -11.00 14.96 -2.48
N LEU A 195 -9.95 14.66 -1.73
CA LEU A 195 -8.59 15.10 -2.03
C LEU A 195 -8.02 14.34 -3.23
N TRP A 196 -8.46 13.10 -3.40
CA TRP A 196 -8.08 12.22 -4.50
C TRP A 196 -9.26 11.32 -4.85
N SER A 197 -9.42 11.03 -6.13
CA SER A 197 -10.44 10.12 -6.63
C SER A 197 -9.95 9.39 -7.86
N HIS A 198 -10.27 8.09 -7.94
CA HIS A 198 -10.12 7.32 -9.15
C HIS A 198 -11.39 6.52 -9.39
N GLY A 199 -12.08 6.84 -10.49
CA GLY A 199 -13.24 6.10 -10.96
C GLY A 199 -12.85 4.85 -11.74
N SER A 200 -13.78 3.92 -11.92
CA SER A 200 -13.53 2.69 -12.67
C SER A 200 -13.26 2.97 -14.15
N LYS A 201 -12.06 2.59 -14.61
CA LYS A 201 -11.83 2.10 -15.98
C LYS A 201 -11.63 0.59 -15.87
N HIS A 202 -12.55 -0.17 -16.43
CA HIS A 202 -12.58 -1.63 -16.32
C HIS A 202 -11.32 -2.29 -16.91
N GLY A 203 -10.91 -3.43 -16.36
CA GLY A 203 -10.17 -4.45 -17.12
C GLY A 203 -8.70 -4.68 -16.74
N ASP A 204 -8.17 -4.05 -15.70
CA ASP A 204 -6.76 -4.24 -15.30
C ASP A 204 -6.69 -4.77 -13.85
N SER A 205 -5.79 -5.72 -13.59
CA SER A 205 -5.54 -6.33 -12.28
C SER A 205 -4.14 -6.02 -11.75
N THR A 206 -3.55 -4.91 -12.17
CA THR A 206 -2.30 -4.39 -11.62
C THR A 206 -2.50 -3.55 -10.38
N TRP A 207 -1.55 -3.66 -9.45
CA TRP A 207 -1.38 -2.71 -8.35
C TRP A 207 -0.89 -1.37 -8.88
N ARG A 208 -1.56 -0.29 -8.47
CA ARG A 208 -1.28 1.09 -8.87
C ARG A 208 -1.01 1.96 -7.67
N VAL A 209 -0.28 3.05 -7.88
CA VAL A 209 0.02 4.03 -6.83
C VAL A 209 -0.98 5.17 -6.85
N GLY A 210 -1.62 5.41 -5.70
CA GLY A 210 -2.32 6.65 -5.40
C GLY A 210 -1.44 7.52 -4.50
N GLN A 211 -1.36 8.82 -4.79
CA GLN A 211 -0.66 9.74 -3.90
C GLN A 211 -1.30 11.13 -3.90
N ARG A 212 -1.23 11.80 -2.75
CA ARG A 212 -1.76 13.14 -2.58
C ARG A 212 -1.06 13.89 -1.43
N THR A 213 -0.63 15.11 -1.73
CA THR A 213 -0.15 16.04 -0.71
C THR A 213 -1.32 16.51 0.15
N ILE A 214 -1.14 16.45 1.46
CA ILE A 214 -2.07 16.95 2.47
C ILE A 214 -1.42 18.08 3.28
N ASP A 215 -2.25 19.01 3.73
CA ASP A 215 -1.85 20.18 4.51
C ASP A 215 -2.89 20.40 5.61
N ALA A 216 -2.49 20.14 6.85
CA ALA A 216 -3.35 20.25 8.02
C ALA A 216 -2.52 20.67 9.24
N PRO A 217 -2.82 21.82 9.87
CA PRO A 217 -2.07 22.30 11.02
C PRO A 217 -2.41 21.56 12.33
N TYR A 218 -3.39 20.66 12.31
CA TYR A 218 -3.91 19.92 13.47
C TYR A 218 -3.92 18.41 13.24
N THR A 219 -4.10 17.65 14.32
CA THR A 219 -4.31 16.20 14.26
C THR A 219 -5.64 15.88 13.57
N HIS A 220 -5.60 15.03 12.55
CA HIS A 220 -6.71 14.74 11.65
C HIS A 220 -6.83 13.25 11.37
N GLU A 221 -7.85 12.88 10.60
CA GLU A 221 -8.05 11.54 10.06
C GLU A 221 -7.91 11.57 8.55
N ILE A 222 -7.28 10.53 7.99
CA ILE A 222 -7.31 10.23 6.54
C ILE A 222 -8.27 9.08 6.33
N LEU A 223 -9.15 9.19 5.34
CA LEU A 223 -10.17 8.18 5.05
C LEU A 223 -10.06 7.75 3.60
N PHE A 224 -10.15 6.44 3.39
CA PHE A 224 -10.36 5.86 2.07
C PHE A 224 -11.79 5.36 1.97
N GLU A 225 -12.55 5.94 1.05
CA GLU A 225 -13.93 5.57 0.77
C GLU A 225 -13.96 4.71 -0.50
N ALA A 226 -14.51 3.51 -0.37
CA ALA A 226 -14.89 2.69 -1.50
C ALA A 226 -16.35 2.93 -1.85
N MET A 227 -16.62 3.32 -3.10
CA MET A 227 -17.97 3.44 -3.66
C MET A 227 -18.26 2.25 -4.57
N LEU A 228 -19.37 1.55 -4.30
CA LEU A 228 -19.75 0.32 -5.00
C LEU A 228 -21.22 0.34 -5.42
N GLU A 229 -21.47 -0.25 -6.59
CA GLU A 229 -22.82 -0.56 -7.07
C GLU A 229 -23.32 -1.86 -6.44
N ARG A 230 -24.64 -2.06 -6.42
CA ARG A 230 -25.21 -3.36 -6.05
C ARG A 230 -24.78 -4.43 -7.07
N GLY A 231 -24.31 -5.56 -6.58
CA GLY A 231 -23.91 -6.69 -7.43
C GLY A 231 -22.86 -7.59 -6.77
N ASP A 232 -22.26 -8.49 -7.53
CA ASP A 232 -21.24 -9.42 -7.04
C ASP A 232 -19.94 -9.38 -7.87
N LYS A 233 -19.84 -8.47 -8.86
CA LYS A 233 -18.72 -8.40 -9.80
C LYS A 233 -17.79 -7.23 -9.48
N GLY A 234 -16.73 -7.55 -8.76
CA GLY A 234 -15.56 -6.68 -8.64
C GLY A 234 -14.93 -6.68 -7.26
N PHE A 235 -13.97 -5.78 -7.09
CA PHE A 235 -13.32 -5.48 -5.83
C PHE A 235 -12.57 -4.15 -5.90
N ILE A 236 -12.31 -3.59 -4.73
CA ILE A 236 -11.31 -2.56 -4.49
C ILE A 236 -10.39 -3.11 -3.40
N ALA A 237 -9.09 -3.12 -3.64
CA ALA A 237 -8.07 -3.49 -2.68
C ALA A 237 -7.10 -2.33 -2.47
N ILE A 238 -6.60 -2.16 -1.25
CA ILE A 238 -5.57 -1.19 -0.90
C ILE A 238 -4.50 -1.87 -0.03
N ASP A 239 -3.27 -1.38 -0.15
CA ASP A 239 -2.11 -1.89 0.56
C ASP A 239 -1.05 -0.81 0.75
N ASP A 240 -0.06 -1.05 1.62
CA ASP A 240 1.13 -0.21 1.82
C ASP A 240 0.83 1.29 1.97
N ILE A 241 -0.06 1.66 2.91
CA ILE A 241 -0.45 3.06 3.14
C ILE A 241 0.62 3.76 3.98
N VAL A 242 1.23 4.81 3.46
CA VAL A 242 2.29 5.57 4.14
C VAL A 242 2.02 7.08 4.11
N VAL A 243 2.37 7.74 5.22
CA VAL A 243 2.43 9.21 5.32
C VAL A 243 3.89 9.63 5.42
N LYS A 244 4.43 10.23 4.37
CA LYS A 244 5.81 10.75 4.33
C LYS A 244 5.81 12.25 4.64
N GLN A 245 6.90 12.73 5.23
CA GLN A 245 7.14 14.18 5.34
C GLN A 245 7.42 14.77 3.95
N GLY A 246 6.96 15.99 3.70
CA GLY A 246 7.14 16.64 2.39
C GLY A 246 5.91 16.50 1.50
N ALA A 247 5.87 17.31 0.44
CA ALA A 247 4.85 17.15 -0.61
C ALA A 247 5.11 15.89 -1.44
N CYS A 248 4.05 15.28 -1.98
CA CYS A 248 4.23 14.21 -2.96
C CYS A 248 4.87 14.76 -4.25
N PRO A 249 5.69 13.96 -4.94
CA PRO A 249 6.08 14.26 -6.31
C PRO A 249 4.85 14.50 -7.19
N ASN A 250 5.00 15.35 -8.20
CA ASN A 250 3.93 15.49 -9.19
C ASN A 250 3.74 14.15 -9.91
N PRO A 251 2.50 13.76 -10.25
CA PRO A 251 2.27 12.58 -11.08
C PRO A 251 3.14 12.63 -12.34
N GLY A 252 3.80 11.52 -12.68
CA GLY A 252 4.72 11.44 -13.82
C GLY A 252 6.17 11.87 -13.52
N SER A 253 6.44 12.62 -12.45
CA SER A 253 7.81 12.86 -11.98
C SER A 253 8.31 11.63 -11.22
N CYS A 254 9.40 11.03 -11.71
CA CYS A 254 10.01 9.86 -11.10
C CYS A 254 11.51 9.84 -11.39
N ASP A 255 12.30 9.70 -10.33
CA ASP A 255 13.73 9.41 -10.38
C ASP A 255 14.03 7.91 -10.33
N PHE A 256 13.00 7.09 -10.06
CA PHE A 256 13.05 5.64 -9.94
C PHE A 256 13.83 5.11 -8.72
N GLU A 257 14.17 5.96 -7.75
CA GLU A 257 14.97 5.54 -6.59
C GLU A 257 14.18 4.66 -5.60
N GLU A 258 12.86 4.80 -5.52
CA GLU A 258 12.02 3.96 -4.66
C GLU A 258 11.31 2.85 -5.45
N ASP A 259 10.68 3.19 -6.57
CA ASP A 259 9.86 2.31 -7.41
C ASP A 259 9.55 2.99 -8.77
N LEU A 260 8.54 2.52 -9.50
CA LEU A 260 8.09 3.15 -10.76
C LEU A 260 7.25 4.43 -10.55
N CYS A 261 7.16 4.93 -9.31
CA CYS A 261 6.31 6.05 -8.92
C CYS A 261 4.85 5.82 -9.35
N THR A 262 4.30 6.76 -10.10
CA THR A 262 2.95 6.66 -10.67
C THR A 262 2.94 6.03 -12.06
N TRP A 263 4.08 5.59 -12.59
CA TRP A 263 4.15 4.86 -13.86
C TRP A 263 3.85 3.38 -13.65
N GLN A 264 3.31 2.73 -14.69
CA GLN A 264 3.02 1.30 -14.66
C GLN A 264 3.40 0.63 -15.98
N ASN A 265 3.72 -0.67 -15.91
CA ASN A 265 3.75 -1.55 -17.06
C ASN A 265 2.32 -2.06 -17.30
N PRO A 266 1.71 -1.85 -18.47
CA PRO A 266 0.37 -2.34 -18.75
C PRO A 266 0.35 -3.86 -18.99
N GLU A 267 -0.72 -4.56 -18.56
CA GLU A 267 -0.84 -6.02 -18.72
C GLU A 267 -1.00 -6.48 -20.19
N THR A 268 -1.48 -5.61 -21.07
CA THR A 268 -1.82 -5.95 -22.46
C THR A 268 -1.22 -4.97 -23.46
N GLY A 269 -0.92 -5.45 -24.67
CA GLY A 269 -0.41 -4.62 -25.76
C GLY A 269 1.09 -4.36 -25.70
N VAL A 270 1.82 -5.11 -24.86
CA VAL A 270 3.28 -5.05 -24.74
C VAL A 270 3.90 -6.42 -24.99
N GLU A 271 5.13 -6.41 -25.48
CA GLU A 271 5.94 -7.61 -25.71
C GLU A 271 7.10 -7.71 -24.71
N VAL A 272 7.48 -6.57 -24.12
CA VAL A 272 8.51 -6.43 -23.09
C VAL A 272 8.08 -5.37 -22.08
N GLU A 273 8.51 -5.54 -20.83
CA GLU A 273 8.26 -4.61 -19.74
C GLU A 273 9.47 -3.71 -19.49
N TRP A 274 9.22 -2.51 -18.95
CA TRP A 274 10.28 -1.68 -18.39
C TRP A 274 10.73 -2.28 -17.07
N ILE A 275 12.04 -2.51 -16.95
CA ILE A 275 12.67 -3.13 -15.78
C ILE A 275 13.43 -2.05 -15.02
N ARG A 276 13.19 -1.95 -13.71
CA ARG A 276 13.98 -1.10 -12.82
C ARG A 276 15.25 -1.85 -12.42
N ASN A 277 16.41 -1.24 -12.60
CA ASN A 277 17.71 -1.82 -12.32
C ASN A 277 18.60 -0.86 -11.51
N SER A 278 19.63 -1.42 -10.88
CA SER A 278 20.72 -0.70 -10.24
C SER A 278 22.05 -1.29 -10.70
N GLY A 279 23.05 -0.45 -10.95
CA GLY A 279 24.33 -0.85 -11.51
C GLY A 279 24.25 -1.20 -13.01
N PRO A 280 25.28 -1.87 -13.55
CA PRO A 280 25.33 -2.27 -14.96
C PRO A 280 24.18 -3.21 -15.37
N THR A 281 23.78 -3.16 -16.64
CA THR A 281 22.79 -4.12 -17.18
C THR A 281 23.43 -5.50 -17.40
N PRO A 282 22.65 -6.60 -17.46
CA PRO A 282 23.19 -7.96 -17.59
C PRO A 282 23.99 -8.23 -18.88
N THR A 283 23.74 -7.45 -19.93
CA THR A 283 24.44 -7.58 -21.22
C THR A 283 25.65 -6.66 -21.27
N ASN A 284 26.83 -7.24 -21.53
CA ASN A 284 28.08 -6.50 -21.64
C ASN A 284 27.98 -5.40 -22.71
N ASP A 285 28.68 -4.28 -22.47
CA ASP A 285 28.74 -3.12 -23.37
C ASP A 285 27.35 -2.50 -23.65
N THR A 286 26.41 -2.61 -22.71
CA THR A 286 25.06 -2.01 -22.82
C THR A 286 24.59 -1.36 -21.52
N GLY A 287 23.68 -0.39 -21.64
CA GLY A 287 23.10 0.32 -20.50
C GLY A 287 24.11 1.21 -19.75
N PRO A 288 23.66 1.92 -18.71
CA PRO A 288 24.55 2.72 -17.87
C PRO A 288 25.16 1.87 -16.73
N ASP A 289 26.40 2.17 -16.34
CA ASP A 289 27.05 1.55 -15.17
C ASP A 289 26.48 2.07 -13.84
N VAL A 290 26.04 3.32 -13.83
CA VAL A 290 25.51 4.01 -12.65
C VAL A 290 24.25 4.79 -13.00
N ASP A 291 23.36 4.95 -12.02
CA ASP A 291 22.20 5.83 -12.16
C ASP A 291 22.64 7.32 -12.24
N HIS A 292 21.84 8.15 -12.92
CA HIS A 292 22.09 9.57 -13.09
C HIS A 292 21.70 10.42 -11.87
N THR A 293 20.64 10.06 -11.15
CA THR A 293 20.13 10.81 -9.99
C THR A 293 21.14 10.83 -8.85
N LEU A 294 21.67 9.66 -8.48
CA LEU A 294 22.65 9.51 -7.40
C LEU A 294 24.09 9.48 -7.90
N GLY A 295 24.34 9.17 -9.18
CA GLY A 295 25.69 9.01 -9.72
C GLY A 295 26.41 7.78 -9.15
N THR A 296 25.66 6.76 -8.71
CA THR A 296 26.20 5.57 -8.05
C THR A 296 25.58 4.28 -8.60
N GLU A 297 26.27 3.15 -8.44
CA GLU A 297 25.74 1.82 -8.81
C GLU A 297 24.53 1.42 -7.94
N THR A 298 24.37 2.05 -6.77
CA THR A 298 23.22 1.81 -5.87
C THR A 298 21.97 2.60 -6.24
N GLY A 299 22.09 3.67 -7.04
CA GLY A 299 20.94 4.37 -7.58
C GLY A 299 20.20 3.54 -8.62
N SER A 300 18.99 3.93 -8.99
CA SER A 300 18.11 3.11 -9.81
C SER A 300 17.57 3.84 -11.03
N TYR A 301 17.54 3.13 -12.15
CA TYR A 301 16.98 3.60 -13.42
C TYR A 301 16.07 2.54 -14.02
N ILE A 302 15.31 2.88 -15.07
CA ILE A 302 14.53 1.91 -15.83
C ILE A 302 15.12 1.70 -17.23
N TYR A 303 15.04 0.48 -17.73
CA TYR A 303 15.51 0.12 -19.07
C TYR A 303 14.66 -0.98 -19.69
N LEU A 304 14.86 -1.19 -20.99
CA LEU A 304 14.37 -2.37 -21.71
C LEU A 304 15.54 -3.32 -21.93
N GLN A 305 15.38 -4.58 -21.55
CA GLN A 305 16.44 -5.57 -21.72
C GLN A 305 16.70 -5.85 -23.21
N ALA A 306 17.98 -5.79 -23.60
CA ALA A 306 18.41 -6.01 -24.97
C ALA A 306 18.27 -7.46 -25.42
N GLU A 307 18.34 -8.40 -24.48
CA GLU A 307 18.11 -9.81 -24.76
C GLU A 307 16.68 -10.03 -25.24
N ASN A 308 16.55 -10.76 -26.34
CA ASN A 308 15.31 -10.96 -27.04
C ASN A 308 14.88 -12.43 -26.96
N PRO A 309 14.23 -12.84 -25.86
CA PRO A 309 13.83 -14.23 -25.65
C PRO A 309 12.80 -14.68 -26.70
N VAL A 310 12.05 -13.74 -27.28
CA VAL A 310 10.97 -14.02 -28.24
C VAL A 310 11.48 -14.08 -29.69
N LYS A 311 12.77 -13.79 -29.93
CA LYS A 311 13.42 -13.75 -31.26
C LYS A 311 12.68 -12.85 -32.27
N LYS A 312 11.99 -11.81 -31.80
CA LYS A 312 11.26 -10.85 -32.65
C LYS A 312 12.15 -9.68 -33.03
N HIS A 313 12.19 -9.32 -34.30
CA HIS A 313 13.03 -8.21 -34.77
C HIS A 313 12.61 -6.83 -34.21
N LYS A 314 11.38 -6.70 -33.71
CA LYS A 314 10.86 -5.51 -33.05
C LYS A 314 10.12 -5.96 -31.80
N MET A 315 10.44 -5.30 -30.68
CA MET A 315 9.72 -5.45 -29.42
C MET A 315 9.11 -4.10 -29.05
N THR A 316 7.89 -4.11 -28.51
CA THR A 316 7.22 -2.91 -28.04
C THR A 316 7.05 -2.96 -26.53
N GLY A 317 7.71 -2.04 -25.83
CA GLY A 317 7.49 -1.77 -24.41
C GLY A 317 6.70 -0.47 -24.23
N ILE A 318 5.73 -0.46 -23.33
CA ILE A 318 4.93 0.72 -23.01
C ILE A 318 5.08 0.99 -21.52
N LEU A 319 5.41 2.24 -21.18
CA LEU A 319 5.27 2.76 -19.83
C LEU A 319 4.12 3.76 -19.86
N ASN A 320 3.08 3.54 -19.06
CA ASN A 320 1.92 4.43 -19.05
C ASN A 320 1.72 5.10 -17.70
N GLN A 321 1.17 6.31 -17.77
CA GLN A 321 0.71 7.07 -16.64
C GLN A 321 -0.65 7.69 -16.99
N ASN A 322 -1.64 7.48 -16.12
CA ASN A 322 -2.97 8.04 -16.26
C ASN A 322 -3.11 9.28 -15.37
N PHE A 323 -3.06 10.46 -15.99
CA PHE A 323 -3.40 11.70 -15.32
C PHE A 323 -4.91 11.80 -15.15
N SER A 324 -5.38 11.74 -13.90
CA SER A 324 -6.79 12.00 -13.58
C SER A 324 -7.02 13.51 -13.57
N ALA A 325 -8.05 14.01 -14.25
CA ALA A 325 -8.37 15.43 -14.24
C ALA A 325 -8.69 15.87 -12.81
N PHE A 326 -7.93 16.84 -12.28
CA PHE A 326 -8.22 17.43 -10.99
C PHE A 326 -9.47 18.30 -11.11
N LEU A 327 -10.50 18.03 -10.30
CA LEU A 327 -11.47 19.05 -9.95
C LEU A 327 -10.75 20.06 -9.05
N ARG A 328 -10.05 21.02 -9.65
CA ARG A 328 -9.51 22.17 -8.91
C ARG A 328 -10.67 23.04 -8.45
N ASN A 329 -10.75 23.29 -7.15
CA ASN A 329 -11.29 24.53 -6.61
C ASN A 329 -10.42 24.89 -5.38
N ASP A 330 -9.15 25.18 -5.62
CA ASP A 330 -8.35 25.94 -4.66
C ASP A 330 -8.88 27.38 -4.69
N VAL A 331 -9.91 27.67 -3.89
CA VAL A 331 -10.24 29.05 -3.53
C VAL A 331 -9.14 29.51 -2.59
N PHE A 332 -8.07 30.07 -3.17
CA PHE A 332 -7.18 30.95 -2.42
C PHE A 332 -8.01 32.15 -1.96
N HIS A 333 -8.42 32.17 -0.70
CA HIS A 333 -8.66 33.44 -0.03
C HIS A 333 -7.31 34.10 0.23
N SER A 334 -6.82 34.84 -0.77
CA SER A 334 -5.87 35.91 -0.52
C SER A 334 -6.61 37.01 0.25
N GLY A 335 -6.57 36.93 1.58
CA GLY A 335 -6.86 38.07 2.43
C GLY A 335 -5.76 39.10 2.24
N HIS A 336 -6.04 40.14 1.45
CA HIS A 336 -5.31 41.38 1.53
C HIS A 336 -5.88 42.17 2.71
N THR A 337 -5.03 42.41 3.71
CA THR A 337 -5.15 43.52 4.66
C THR A 337 -4.94 44.84 3.96
#